data_AF-A0A7C5WZI8-F1
#
_entry.id   AF-A0A7C5WZI8-F1
#
_cell.length_a   1.000
_cell.length_b   1.000
_cell.length_c   1.000
_cell.angle_alpha   90.00
_cell.angle_beta   90.00
_cell.angle_gamma   90.00
#
_symmetry.space_group_name_H-M   'P 1'
#
loop_
_entity.id
_entity.type
_entity.pdbx_description
1 polymer ?
#
loop_
_entity_poly.entity_id
_entity_poly.type
_entity_poly.pdbx_seq_one_letter_code
_entity_poly.pdbx_strand_id
1 'polypeptide(L)'
;MFQDTISKLYKQFVRLAFNITIITLIIGLFVGIFRTVSELGLTITEATVRLGFKELVTNVLSLIVVLELIRAFIDFFEHERVRVDILLEVLIAFVIREFMLHLFEGKLSGMDVFFWSFGIVALVGARAVGLFYRVPKG
;
A
#
# COMPACT_ATOMS: atom_id res chain seq x y z
N MET A 1 -33.31 7.73 -20.62
CA MET A 1 -34.09 7.30 -19.44
C MET A 1 -33.59 5.98 -18.83
N PHE A 2 -33.61 4.83 -19.52
CA PHE A 2 -33.06 3.57 -18.94
C PHE A 2 -31.55 3.61 -18.68
N GLN A 3 -30.77 4.20 -19.59
CA GLN A 3 -29.30 4.32 -19.45
C GLN A 3 -28.88 5.26 -18.30
N ASP A 4 -29.66 6.29 -18.03
CA ASP A 4 -29.43 7.23 -16.91
C ASP A 4 -29.73 6.57 -15.56
N THR A 5 -30.74 5.70 -15.50
CA THR A 5 -31.09 4.97 -14.27
C THR A 5 -30.07 3.87 -13.97
N ILE A 6 -29.61 3.12 -14.99
CA ILE A 6 -28.58 2.08 -14.82
C ILE A 6 -27.25 2.69 -14.37
N SER A 7 -26.83 3.80 -14.96
CA SER A 7 -25.58 4.48 -14.56
C SER A 7 -25.67 5.05 -13.14
N LYS A 8 -26.81 5.63 -12.73
CA LYS A 8 -27.04 6.07 -11.36
C LYS A 8 -27.01 4.92 -10.35
N LEU A 9 -27.66 3.80 -10.67
CA LEU A 9 -27.70 2.62 -9.81
C LEU A 9 -26.30 2.00 -9.65
N TYR A 10 -25.53 1.90 -10.75
CA TYR A 10 -24.14 1.46 -10.73
C TYR A 10 -23.27 2.38 -9.86
N LYS A 11 -23.33 3.70 -10.08
CA LYS A 11 -22.57 4.67 -9.28
C LYS A 11 -22.93 4.59 -7.80
N GLN A 12 -24.20 4.37 -7.47
CA GLN A 12 -24.66 4.23 -6.09
C GLN A 12 -24.13 2.94 -5.45
N PHE A 13 -24.21 1.80 -6.14
CA PHE A 13 -23.70 0.53 -5.65
C PHE A 13 -22.20 0.57 -5.41
N VAL A 14 -21.45 1.11 -6.38
CA VAL A 14 -20.00 1.31 -6.29
C VAL A 14 -19.66 2.19 -5.08
N ARG A 15 -20.33 3.34 -4.93
CA ARG A 15 -20.11 4.24 -3.79
C ARG A 15 -20.39 3.57 -2.45
N LEU A 16 -21.44 2.74 -2.38
CA LEU A 16 -21.82 2.03 -1.17
C LEU A 16 -20.77 0.95 -0.81
N ALA A 17 -20.34 0.14 -1.78
CA ALA A 17 -19.28 -0.84 -1.61
C ALA A 17 -17.98 -0.19 -1.11
N PHE A 18 -17.58 0.93 -1.72
CA PHE A 18 -16.38 1.67 -1.31
C PHE A 18 -16.50 2.25 0.10
N ASN A 19 -17.62 2.87 0.46
CA ASN A 19 -17.82 3.37 1.82
C ASN A 19 -17.69 2.25 2.86
N ILE A 20 -18.27 1.08 2.59
CA ILE A 20 -18.12 -0.09 3.46
C ILE A 20 -16.64 -0.49 3.55
N THR A 21 -15.93 -0.60 2.41
CA THR A 21 -14.50 -0.95 2.38
C THR A 21 -13.65 0.05 3.18
N ILE A 22 -13.86 1.35 3.01
CA ILE A 22 -13.13 2.40 3.75
C ILE A 22 -13.39 2.26 5.25
N ILE A 23 -14.65 2.08 5.67
CA ILE A 23 -15.00 1.89 7.09
C ILE A 23 -14.30 0.64 7.64
N THR A 24 -14.35 -0.49 6.93
CA THR A 24 -13.66 -1.72 7.33
C THR A 24 -12.15 -1.51 7.47
N LEU A 25 -11.53 -0.80 6.53
CA LEU A 25 -10.10 -0.50 6.56
C LEU A 25 -9.71 0.43 7.72
N ILE A 26 -10.52 1.47 8.00
CA ILE A 26 -10.30 2.36 9.15
C ILE A 26 -10.38 1.58 10.47
N ILE A 27 -11.38 0.71 10.62
CA ILE A 27 -11.52 -0.14 11.80
C ILE A 27 -10.31 -1.08 11.92
N GLY A 28 -9.91 -1.73 10.82
CA GLY A 28 -8.73 -2.60 10.79
C GLY A 28 -7.45 -1.88 11.18
N LEU A 29 -7.26 -0.65 10.68
CA LEU A 29 -6.12 0.19 11.04
C LEU A 29 -6.13 0.53 12.54
N PHE A 30 -7.29 0.91 13.08
CA PHE A 30 -7.42 1.23 14.51
C PHE A 30 -7.08 0.02 15.39
N VAL A 31 -7.61 -1.17 15.05
CA VAL A 31 -7.30 -2.42 15.74
C VAL A 31 -5.80 -2.75 15.65
N GLY A 32 -5.20 -2.58 14.47
CA GLY A 32 -3.77 -2.83 14.26
C GLY A 32 -2.86 -1.88 15.05
N ILE A 33 -3.21 -0.59 15.10
CA ILE A 33 -2.51 0.40 15.93
C ILE A 33 -2.62 0.00 17.41
N PHE A 34 -3.84 -0.28 17.89
CA PHE A 34 -4.08 -0.64 19.29
C PHE A 34 -3.30 -1.88 19.71
N ARG A 35 -3.29 -2.92 18.86
CA ARG A 35 -2.51 -4.13 19.08
C ARG A 35 -1.02 -3.85 19.15
N THR A 36 -0.49 -3.10 18.17
CA THR A 36 0.93 -2.74 18.14
C THR A 36 1.33 -1.99 19.40
N VAL A 37 0.54 -1.01 19.85
CA VAL A 37 0.82 -0.25 21.08
C VAL A 37 0.79 -1.14 22.33
N SER A 38 -0.13 -2.09 22.39
CA SER A 38 -0.27 -3.02 23.52
C SER A 38 0.89 -4.02 23.62
N GLU A 39 1.34 -4.57 22.49
CA GLU A 39 2.50 -5.48 22.42
C GLU A 39 3.80 -4.80 22.89
N LEU A 40 3.96 -3.50 22.63
CA LEU A 40 5.09 -2.71 23.12
C LEU A 40 5.08 -2.52 24.64
N GLY A 41 3.91 -2.27 25.21
CA GLY A 41 3.76 -2.14 26.67
C GLY A 41 4.21 -3.40 27.41
N LEU A 42 4.01 -4.57 26.81
CA LEU A 42 4.42 -5.86 27.40
C LEU A 42 5.93 -6.13 27.20
N THR A 43 6.47 -5.78 26.02
CA THR A 43 7.86 -6.11 25.63
C THR A 43 8.93 -5.23 26.32
N ILE A 44 8.58 -4.01 26.75
CA ILE A 44 9.50 -3.13 27.51
C ILE A 44 9.95 -3.76 28.85
N THR A 45 9.21 -4.75 29.35
CA THR A 45 9.46 -5.41 30.64
C THR A 45 10.58 -6.47 30.58
N GLU A 46 11.02 -6.92 29.40
CA GLU A 46 12.06 -7.95 29.23
C GLU A 46 13.33 -7.42 28.54
N ALA A 47 14.50 -8.02 28.84
CA ALA A 47 15.83 -7.63 28.34
C ALA A 47 16.09 -7.90 26.83
N THR A 48 15.04 -8.20 26.06
CA THR A 48 15.03 -8.61 24.64
C THR A 48 14.83 -7.42 23.69
N VAL A 49 15.31 -6.24 24.07
CA VAL A 49 15.11 -4.94 23.38
C VAL A 49 15.37 -5.00 21.86
N ARG A 50 16.37 -5.78 21.42
CA ARG A 50 16.71 -5.90 19.99
C ARG A 50 15.67 -6.66 19.17
N LEU A 51 15.05 -7.68 19.77
CA LEU A 51 13.98 -8.46 19.14
C LEU A 51 12.69 -7.62 19.08
N GLY A 52 12.36 -6.94 20.18
CA GLY A 52 11.19 -6.06 20.26
C GLY A 52 11.26 -4.87 19.31
N PHE A 53 12.45 -4.30 19.07
CA PHE A 53 12.61 -3.22 18.08
C PHE A 53 12.35 -3.70 16.64
N LYS A 54 12.83 -4.89 16.28
CA LYS A 54 12.60 -5.48 14.95
C LYS A 54 11.11 -5.69 14.71
N GLU A 55 10.41 -6.26 15.68
CA GLU A 55 8.97 -6.51 15.63
C GLU A 55 8.15 -5.20 15.58
N LEU A 56 8.53 -4.20 16.37
CA LEU A 56 7.95 -2.85 16.33
C LEU A 56 8.03 -2.27 14.92
N VAL A 57 9.23 -2.25 14.31
CA VAL A 57 9.43 -1.65 12.99
C VAL A 57 8.63 -2.39 11.93
N THR A 58 8.59 -3.72 11.95
CA THR A 58 7.77 -4.51 11.04
C THR A 58 6.28 -4.21 11.20
N ASN A 59 5.76 -4.19 12.43
CA ASN A 59 4.35 -3.92 12.71
C ASN A 59 3.95 -2.51 12.26
N VAL A 60 4.77 -1.49 12.56
CA VAL A 60 4.54 -0.12 12.10
C VAL A 60 4.59 -0.05 10.58
N LEU A 61 5.61 -0.63 9.95
CA LEU A 61 5.76 -0.58 8.50
C LEU A 61 4.57 -1.26 7.79
N SER A 62 4.03 -2.33 8.36
CA SER A 62 2.82 -3.03 7.90
C SER A 62 1.57 -2.17 8.04
N LEU A 63 1.39 -1.47 9.16
CA LEU A 63 0.27 -0.54 9.32
C LEU A 63 0.30 0.58 8.28
N ILE A 64 1.49 1.11 7.97
CA ILE A 64 1.59 2.17 6.98
C ILE A 64 1.29 1.61 5.56
N VAL A 65 1.59 0.34 5.24
CA VAL A 65 1.13 -0.31 3.98
C VAL A 65 -0.38 -0.19 3.85
N VAL A 66 -1.10 -0.58 4.91
CA VAL A 66 -2.57 -0.56 4.93
C VAL A 66 -3.09 0.88 4.76
N LEU A 67 -2.47 1.85 5.44
CA LEU A 67 -2.82 3.26 5.31
C LEU A 67 -2.63 3.79 3.89
N GLU A 68 -1.57 3.38 3.21
CA GLU A 68 -1.29 3.80 1.84
C GLU A 68 -2.26 3.16 0.83
N LEU A 69 -2.63 1.89 1.03
CA LEU A 69 -3.70 1.26 0.27
C LEU A 69 -5.02 2.02 0.42
N ILE A 70 -5.41 2.37 1.65
CA ILE A 70 -6.61 3.20 1.90
C ILE A 70 -6.55 4.50 1.11
N ARG A 71 -5.41 5.20 1.17
CA ARG A 71 -5.24 6.46 0.46
C ARG A 71 -5.36 6.30 -1.05
N ALA A 72 -4.72 5.27 -1.62
CA ALA A 72 -4.81 4.98 -3.05
C ALA A 72 -6.25 4.65 -3.49
N PHE A 73 -7.00 3.92 -2.66
CA PHE A 73 -8.42 3.64 -2.91
C PHE A 73 -9.30 4.89 -2.86
N ILE A 74 -9.01 5.83 -1.95
CA ILE A 74 -9.72 7.11 -1.87
C ILE A 74 -9.40 7.99 -3.09
N ASP A 75 -8.11 8.14 -3.43
CA ASP A 75 -7.65 8.96 -4.55
C ASP A 75 -8.19 8.46 -5.90
N PHE A 76 -8.37 7.15 -6.06
CA PHE A 76 -9.00 6.51 -7.22
C PHE A 76 -10.41 7.03 -7.49
N PHE A 77 -11.20 7.28 -6.43
CA PHE A 77 -12.60 7.67 -6.58
C PHE A 77 -12.78 9.18 -6.80
N GLU A 78 -11.95 10.02 -6.17
CA GLU A 78 -12.04 11.48 -6.35
C GLU A 78 -11.84 11.93 -7.80
N HIS A 79 -11.06 11.18 -8.59
CA HIS A 79 -10.73 11.55 -9.95
C HIS A 79 -11.58 10.87 -11.05
N GLU A 80 -12.50 9.95 -10.69
CA GLU A 80 -13.36 9.12 -11.60
C GLU A 80 -12.63 8.48 -12.82
N ARG A 81 -11.30 8.53 -12.91
CA ARG A 81 -10.46 7.95 -13.97
C ARG A 81 -9.11 7.52 -13.41
N VAL A 82 -8.80 6.24 -13.58
CA VAL A 82 -7.46 5.70 -13.31
C VAL A 82 -6.50 6.25 -14.34
N ARG A 83 -5.74 7.29 -13.97
CA ARG A 83 -4.50 7.57 -14.69
C ARG A 83 -3.56 6.42 -14.37
N VAL A 84 -3.21 5.61 -15.39
CA VAL A 84 -2.28 4.48 -15.26
C VAL A 84 -0.96 4.92 -14.60
N ASP A 85 -0.58 6.18 -14.80
CA ASP A 85 0.55 6.82 -14.12
C ASP A 85 0.44 6.77 -12.58
N ILE A 86 -0.73 7.10 -12.03
CA ILE A 86 -0.97 7.09 -10.57
C ILE A 86 -0.95 5.66 -10.05
N LEU A 87 -1.57 4.74 -10.79
CA LEU A 87 -1.59 3.33 -10.39
C LEU A 87 -0.17 2.73 -10.37
N LEU A 88 0.67 3.07 -11.35
CA LEU A 88 2.08 2.67 -11.39
C LEU A 88 2.88 3.26 -10.23
N GLU A 89 2.67 4.53 -9.90
CA GLU A 89 3.34 5.19 -8.77
C GLU A 89 2.98 4.53 -7.43
N VAL A 90 1.69 4.26 -7.21
CA VAL A 90 1.21 3.52 -6.03
C VAL A 90 1.77 2.10 -6.00
N LEU A 91 1.79 1.40 -7.15
CA LEU A 91 2.32 0.04 -7.25
C LEU A 91 3.83 -0.01 -6.91
N ILE A 92 4.62 0.94 -7.43
CA ILE A 92 6.04 1.04 -7.13
C ILE A 92 6.27 1.26 -5.63
N ALA A 93 5.54 2.21 -5.03
CA ALA A 93 5.61 2.47 -3.59
C ALA A 93 5.27 1.21 -2.78
N PHE A 94 4.21 0.49 -3.16
CA PHE A 94 3.79 -0.75 -2.52
C PHE A 94 4.85 -1.86 -2.60
N VAL A 95 5.43 -2.10 -3.79
CA VAL A 95 6.47 -3.12 -3.99
C VAL A 95 7.73 -2.81 -3.19
N ILE A 96 8.19 -1.55 -3.19
CA ILE A 96 9.35 -1.13 -2.40
C ILE A 96 9.09 -1.37 -0.91
N ARG A 97 7.88 -1.10 -0.45
CA ARG A 97 7.51 -1.28 0.94
C ARG A 97 7.47 -2.73 1.38
N GLU A 98 6.88 -3.60 0.55
CA GLU A 98 6.83 -5.03 0.80
C GLU A 98 8.25 -5.62 0.87
N PHE A 99 9.15 -5.14 0.01
CA PHE A 99 10.57 -5.46 0.09
C PHE A 99 11.19 -5.01 1.41
N MET A 100 10.93 -3.78 1.86
CA MET A 100 11.43 -3.29 3.15
C MET A 100 10.93 -4.13 4.34
N LEU A 101 9.66 -4.56 4.32
CA LEU A 101 9.09 -5.44 5.35
C LEU A 101 9.82 -6.76 5.41
N HIS A 102 9.93 -7.47 4.27
CA HIS A 102 10.61 -8.75 4.21
C HIS A 102 12.09 -8.66 4.59
N LEU A 103 12.74 -7.55 4.24
CA LEU A 103 14.12 -7.26 4.62
C LEU A 103 14.24 -7.07 6.14
N PHE A 104 13.34 -6.29 6.75
CA PHE A 104 13.35 -6.05 8.19
C PHE A 104 12.95 -7.27 9.00
N GLU A 105 12.07 -8.12 8.49
CA GLU A 105 11.73 -9.40 9.10
C GLU A 105 12.90 -10.40 9.02
N GLY A 106 13.92 -10.13 8.21
CA GLY A 106 15.05 -11.03 7.99
C GLY A 106 14.64 -12.34 7.32
N LYS A 107 13.52 -12.33 6.58
CA LYS A 107 12.99 -13.51 5.87
C LYS A 107 13.57 -13.69 4.47
N LEU A 108 14.32 -12.70 3.96
CA LEU A 108 14.91 -12.75 2.62
C LEU A 108 16.27 -13.46 2.65
N SER A 109 16.41 -14.46 1.78
CA SER A 109 17.73 -14.95 1.35
C SER A 109 18.43 -13.89 0.50
N GLY A 110 19.77 -13.94 0.41
CA GLY A 110 20.53 -13.05 -0.47
C GLY A 110 20.09 -13.14 -1.94
N MET A 111 19.60 -14.30 -2.38
CA MET A 111 19.04 -14.47 -3.71
C MET A 111 17.67 -13.79 -3.87
N ASP A 112 16.83 -13.80 -2.83
CA ASP A 112 15.54 -13.09 -2.86
C ASP A 112 15.77 -11.58 -2.94
N VAL A 113 16.73 -11.06 -2.17
CA VAL A 113 17.10 -9.63 -2.22
C VAL A 113 17.50 -9.21 -3.63
N PHE A 114 18.23 -10.07 -4.36
CA PHE A 114 18.59 -9.81 -5.75
C PHE A 114 17.36 -9.73 -6.66
N PHE A 115 16.45 -10.69 -6.60
CA PHE A 115 15.22 -10.70 -7.41
C PHE A 115 14.30 -9.51 -7.08
N TRP A 116 14.13 -9.19 -5.80
CA TRP A 116 13.36 -8.02 -5.37
C TRP A 116 13.96 -6.71 -5.89
N SER A 117 15.27 -6.54 -5.74
CA SER A 117 15.97 -5.35 -6.21
C SER A 117 15.88 -5.22 -7.74
N PHE A 118 16.05 -6.32 -8.46
CA PHE A 118 15.91 -6.35 -9.91
C PHE A 118 14.48 -6.00 -10.35
N GLY A 119 13.47 -6.54 -9.68
CA GLY A 119 12.06 -6.21 -9.94
C GLY A 119 11.75 -4.73 -9.71
N ILE A 120 12.25 -4.14 -8.62
CA ILE A 120 12.09 -2.71 -8.33
C ILE A 120 12.76 -1.85 -9.42
N VAL A 121 13.99 -2.17 -9.80
CA VAL A 121 14.71 -1.46 -10.88
C VAL A 121 13.95 -1.58 -12.20
N ALA A 122 13.41 -2.76 -12.53
CA ALA A 122 12.62 -2.97 -13.74
C ALA A 122 11.34 -2.12 -13.73
N LEU A 123 10.63 -2.04 -12.60
CA LEU A 123 9.41 -1.23 -12.47
C LEU A 123 9.70 0.28 -12.59
N VAL A 124 10.74 0.76 -11.91
CA VAL A 124 11.17 2.17 -12.01
C VAL A 124 11.66 2.49 -13.42
N GLY A 125 12.40 1.57 -14.04
CA GLY A 125 12.84 1.67 -15.43
C GLY A 125 11.67 1.74 -16.41
N ALA A 126 10.67 0.88 -16.26
CA ALA A 126 9.45 0.90 -17.07
C ALA A 126 8.70 2.24 -16.94
N ARG A 127 8.62 2.78 -15.71
CA ARG A 127 8.03 4.11 -15.48
C ARG A 127 8.84 5.23 -16.16
N ALA A 128 10.17 5.19 -16.04
CA ALA A 128 11.05 6.16 -16.68
C ALA A 128 10.89 6.14 -18.21
N VAL A 129 10.88 4.96 -18.83
CA VAL A 129 10.66 4.80 -20.28
C VAL A 129 9.29 5.33 -20.69
N GLY A 130 8.24 5.04 -19.91
CA GLY A 130 6.89 5.53 -20.17
C GLY A 130 6.78 7.07 -20.12
N LEU A 131 7.57 7.73 -19.26
CA LEU A 131 7.66 9.19 -19.23
C LEU A 131 8.40 9.75 -20.45
N PHE A 132 9.53 9.14 -20.84
CA PHE A 132 10.30 9.57 -22.02
C PHE A 132 9.50 9.44 -23.33
N TYR A 133 8.72 8.37 -23.50
CA TYR A 133 7.90 8.18 -24.71
C TYR A 133 6.70 9.15 -24.79
N ARG A 134 6.29 9.75 -23.68
CA ARG A 134 5.14 10.67 -23.63
C ARG A 134 5.51 12.13 -23.89
N VAL A 135 6.80 12.45 -24.06
CA VAL A 135 7.25 13.77 -24.51
C VAL A 135 6.98 13.87 -26.03
N PRO A 136 6.02 14.69 -26.50
CA PRO A 136 5.84 14.93 -27.91
C PRO A 136 7.09 15.64 -28.43
N LYS A 137 7.67 15.11 -29.51
CA LYS A 137 8.52 15.91 -30.39
C LYS A 137 7.68 17.14 -30.79
N GLY A 138 8.23 18.33 -30.51
CA GLY A 138 7.63 19.60 -30.90
C GLY A 138 7.37 19.70 -32.39
#